data_AF-A0A9P7K161-F1
#
_entry.id   AF-A0A9P7K161-F1
#
_cell.length_a   1.000
_cell.length_b   1.000
_cell.length_c   1.000
_cell.angle_alpha   90.00
_cell.angle_beta   90.00
_cell.angle_gamma   90.00
#
_symmetry.space_group_name_H-M   'P 1'
#
loop_
_entity.id
_entity.type
_entity.pdbx_description
1 polymer ?
#
loop_
_entity_poly.entity_id
_entity_poly.type
_entity_poly.pdbx_seq_one_letter_code
_entity_poly.pdbx_strand_id
1 'polypeptide(L)'
;MEFVEGVLLIDIWKDENIVDDAARRLILEQLAGYMSQLKALEFDKIGILGFDESGTHTVGPFPRVERAISPGNVQIAEECGPFTTTHAFLSHAAGWLINSCAPTHRAHFLLLRMLALSIPDPQYDGPPFVLSHPDFDSQNVLVDPKSFTITAFIDWDGVVVSPRLAGFA
;
A
#
# COMPACT_ATOMS: atom_id res chain seq x y z
N MET A 1 -14.59 -15.54 -1.19
CA MET A 1 -15.02 -14.13 -1.23
C MET A 1 -16.52 -14.11 -1.43
N GLU A 2 -17.23 -13.27 -0.69
CA GLU A 2 -18.66 -13.03 -0.88
C GLU A 2 -18.84 -11.93 -1.93
N PHE A 3 -19.95 -11.96 -2.67
CA PHE A 3 -20.28 -10.91 -3.62
C PHE A 3 -20.70 -9.65 -2.86
N VAL A 4 -20.15 -8.50 -3.26
CA VAL A 4 -20.52 -7.19 -2.72
C VAL A 4 -21.15 -6.35 -3.82
N GLU A 5 -22.31 -5.79 -3.56
CA GLU A 5 -22.98 -4.87 -4.48
C GLU A 5 -22.28 -3.50 -4.54
N GLY A 6 -22.16 -2.94 -5.73
CA GLY A 6 -21.58 -1.61 -5.96
C GLY A 6 -21.14 -1.43 -7.41
N VAL A 7 -20.81 -0.20 -7.76
CA VAL A 7 -20.10 0.14 -9.00
C VAL A 7 -18.68 0.60 -8.66
N LEU A 8 -17.74 0.40 -9.59
CA LEU A 8 -16.37 0.90 -9.37
C LEU A 8 -16.39 2.43 -9.39
N LEU A 9 -15.68 3.04 -8.44
CA LEU A 9 -15.64 4.50 -8.33
C LEU A 9 -15.05 5.12 -9.60
N ILE A 10 -14.05 4.48 -10.21
CA ILE A 10 -13.43 4.95 -11.47
C ILE A 10 -14.45 5.14 -12.61
N ASP A 11 -15.50 4.32 -12.66
CA ASP A 11 -16.49 4.36 -13.74
C ASP A 11 -17.43 5.56 -13.64
N ILE A 12 -17.62 6.12 -12.44
CA ILE A 12 -18.57 7.21 -12.19
C ILE A 12 -17.90 8.52 -11.75
N TRP A 13 -16.64 8.49 -11.28
CA TRP A 13 -15.97 9.63 -10.63
C TRP A 13 -15.95 10.94 -11.44
N LYS A 14 -15.80 10.81 -12.77
CA LYS A 14 -15.69 11.95 -13.70
C LYS A 14 -17.04 12.43 -14.24
N ASP A 15 -18.12 11.68 -14.04
CA ASP A 15 -19.44 12.08 -14.53
C ASP A 15 -20.11 13.00 -13.51
N GLU A 16 -20.08 14.31 -13.78
CA GLU A 16 -20.68 15.35 -12.91
C GLU A 16 -22.21 15.25 -12.80
N ASN A 17 -22.88 14.55 -13.72
CA ASN A 17 -24.33 14.31 -13.61
C ASN A 17 -24.65 13.19 -12.61
N ILE A 18 -23.65 12.36 -12.28
CA ILE A 18 -23.76 11.27 -11.31
C ILE A 18 -23.12 11.71 -9.99
N VAL A 19 -21.85 12.08 -10.02
CA VAL A 19 -21.04 12.43 -8.85
C VAL A 19 -20.74 13.93 -8.88
N ASP A 20 -21.59 14.69 -8.21
CA ASP A 20 -21.36 16.12 -7.96
C ASP A 20 -20.32 16.36 -6.85
N ASP A 21 -19.98 17.62 -6.58
CA ASP A 21 -18.97 17.97 -5.58
C ASP A 21 -19.35 17.56 -4.15
N ALA A 22 -20.64 17.52 -3.82
CA ALA A 22 -21.10 17.06 -2.51
C ALA A 22 -20.89 15.55 -2.37
N ALA A 23 -21.19 14.77 -3.40
CA ALA A 23 -20.91 13.34 -3.46
C ALA A 23 -19.41 13.05 -3.42
N ARG A 24 -18.58 13.79 -4.18
CA ARG A 24 -17.11 13.65 -4.13
C ARG A 24 -16.58 13.87 -2.72
N ARG A 25 -17.05 14.92 -2.05
CA ARG A 25 -16.67 15.21 -0.67
C ARG A 25 -17.06 14.07 0.27
N LEU A 26 -18.29 13.58 0.19
CA LEU A 26 -18.77 12.46 1.01
C LEU A 26 -17.95 11.19 0.80
N ILE A 27 -17.59 10.86 -0.44
CA ILE A 27 -16.75 9.70 -0.77
C ILE A 27 -15.34 9.87 -0.19
N LEU A 28 -14.72 11.03 -0.36
CA LEU A 28 -13.38 11.30 0.17
C LEU A 28 -13.35 11.31 1.71
N GLU A 29 -14.39 11.83 2.36
CA GLU A 29 -14.51 11.79 3.83
C GLU A 29 -14.63 10.34 4.33
N GLN A 30 -15.43 9.50 3.66
CA GLN A 30 -15.51 8.07 3.97
C GLN A 30 -14.17 7.36 3.72
N LEU A 31 -13.53 7.60 2.57
CA LEU A 31 -12.25 6.99 2.21
C LEU A 31 -11.18 7.29 3.27
N ALA A 32 -11.03 8.57 3.64
CA ALA A 32 -10.12 8.98 4.71
C ALA A 32 -10.49 8.31 6.05
N GLY A 33 -11.79 8.21 6.36
CA GLY A 33 -12.30 7.50 7.52
C GLY A 33 -11.86 6.03 7.56
N TYR A 34 -12.05 5.29 6.46
CA TYR A 34 -11.66 3.88 6.36
C TYR A 34 -10.14 3.69 6.34
N MET A 35 -9.39 4.52 5.60
CA MET A 35 -7.93 4.52 5.62
C MET A 35 -7.41 4.70 7.06
N SER A 36 -8.03 5.59 7.83
CA SER A 36 -7.64 5.83 9.22
C SER A 36 -7.95 4.66 10.16
N GLN A 37 -8.85 3.74 9.80
CA GLN A 37 -9.11 2.55 10.61
C GLN A 37 -7.98 1.52 10.46
N LEU A 38 -7.33 1.45 9.29
CA LEU A 38 -6.19 0.54 9.07
C LEU A 38 -5.00 0.86 9.96
N LYS A 39 -4.84 2.12 10.37
CA LYS A 39 -3.75 2.52 11.27
C LYS A 39 -3.85 1.88 12.67
N ALA A 40 -5.04 1.40 13.05
CA ALA A 40 -5.24 0.69 14.31
C ALA A 40 -4.66 -0.74 14.27
N LEU A 41 -4.34 -1.25 13.08
CA LEU A 41 -3.68 -2.54 12.89
C LEU A 41 -2.16 -2.32 12.97
N GLU A 42 -1.63 -2.52 14.18
CA GLU A 42 -0.26 -2.21 14.53
C GLU A 42 0.65 -3.43 14.55
N PHE A 43 1.87 -3.27 14.05
CA PHE A 43 2.86 -4.34 13.90
C PHE A 43 4.26 -3.88 14.34
N ASP A 44 5.11 -4.84 14.71
CA ASP A 44 6.49 -4.60 15.19
C ASP A 44 7.53 -4.48 14.07
N LYS A 45 7.19 -4.92 12.85
CA LYS A 45 8.07 -4.92 11.67
C LYS A 45 7.36 -4.47 10.40
N ILE A 46 8.14 -4.06 9.42
CA ILE A 46 7.73 -3.79 8.04
C ILE A 46 7.99 -5.04 7.20
N GLY A 47 7.01 -5.49 6.41
CA GLY A 47 7.11 -6.73 5.66
C GLY A 47 5.79 -7.23 5.09
N ILE A 48 5.77 -8.51 4.70
CA ILE A 48 4.55 -9.20 4.26
C ILE A 48 3.81 -9.78 5.44
N LEU A 49 2.50 -9.57 5.47
CA LEU A 49 1.62 -10.19 6.43
C LEU A 49 1.35 -11.65 6.03
N GLY A 50 1.78 -12.58 6.87
CA GLY A 50 1.49 -14.01 6.77
C GLY A 50 0.60 -14.47 7.91
N PHE A 51 -0.12 -15.57 7.71
CA PHE A 51 -0.91 -16.24 8.74
C PHE A 51 -0.44 -17.68 8.87
N ASP A 52 -0.27 -18.15 10.09
CA ASP A 52 -0.02 -19.57 10.33
C ASP A 52 -1.34 -20.39 10.34
N GLU A 53 -1.21 -21.71 10.46
CA GLU A 53 -2.37 -22.63 10.51
C GLU A 53 -3.31 -22.36 11.70
N SER A 54 -2.83 -21.65 12.74
CA SER A 54 -3.64 -21.25 13.90
C SER A 54 -4.34 -19.91 13.71
N GLY A 55 -4.09 -19.20 12.61
CA GLY A 55 -4.58 -17.85 12.35
C GLY A 55 -3.77 -16.75 13.05
N THR A 56 -2.62 -17.08 13.65
CA THR A 56 -1.71 -16.10 14.22
C THR A 56 -0.97 -15.40 13.09
N HIS A 57 -0.93 -14.07 13.14
CA HIS A 57 -0.26 -13.28 12.13
C HIS A 57 1.25 -13.21 12.37
N THR A 58 2.02 -13.15 11.29
CA THR A 58 3.46 -12.93 11.31
C THR A 58 3.83 -11.90 10.24
N VAL A 59 4.87 -11.11 10.49
CA VAL A 59 5.42 -10.20 9.49
C VAL A 59 6.74 -10.77 8.98
N GLY A 60 6.71 -11.27 7.75
CA GLY A 60 7.83 -11.89 7.06
C GLY A 60 8.54 -10.95 6.07
N PRO A 61 9.64 -11.42 5.46
CA PRO A 61 10.35 -10.65 4.45
C PRO A 61 9.51 -10.47 3.17
N PHE A 62 9.87 -9.47 2.36
CA PHE A 62 9.35 -9.33 1.01
C PHE A 62 10.03 -10.33 0.06
N PRO A 63 9.27 -11.08 -0.76
CA PRO A 63 9.79 -11.97 -1.77
C PRO A 63 10.27 -11.16 -2.98
N ARG A 64 11.51 -11.37 -3.42
CA ARG A 64 12.04 -10.83 -4.67
C ARG A 64 11.78 -11.83 -5.79
N VAL A 65 10.87 -11.47 -6.70
CA VAL A 65 10.57 -12.26 -7.90
C VAL A 65 11.56 -11.86 -9.02
N GLU A 66 12.48 -12.74 -9.39
CA GLU A 66 13.45 -12.45 -10.47
C GLU A 66 12.90 -12.75 -11.87
N ARG A 67 11.96 -13.69 -11.99
CA ARG A 67 11.37 -14.08 -13.28
C ARG A 67 10.09 -14.86 -13.06
N ALA A 68 9.01 -14.45 -13.71
CA ALA A 68 7.92 -15.39 -14.00
C ALA A 68 8.45 -16.38 -15.04
N ILE A 69 8.78 -17.60 -14.62
CA ILE A 69 9.26 -18.66 -15.52
C ILE A 69 8.09 -19.15 -16.38
N SER A 70 6.89 -19.14 -15.80
CA SER A 70 5.58 -19.34 -16.45
C SER A 70 4.47 -18.79 -15.54
N PRO A 71 3.22 -18.60 -16.03
CA PRO A 71 2.10 -18.30 -15.15
C PRO A 71 2.01 -19.34 -14.02
N GLY A 72 2.05 -18.90 -12.76
CA GLY A 72 1.99 -19.77 -11.58
C GLY A 72 3.32 -20.35 -11.08
N ASN A 73 4.44 -20.19 -11.78
CA ASN A 73 5.77 -20.59 -11.29
C ASN A 73 6.67 -19.36 -11.15
N VAL A 74 6.68 -18.83 -9.93
CA VAL A 74 7.50 -17.71 -9.51
C VAL A 74 8.68 -18.27 -8.72
N GLN A 75 9.90 -18.11 -9.24
CA GLN A 75 11.09 -18.39 -8.46
C GLN A 75 11.46 -17.14 -7.67
N ILE A 76 11.35 -17.23 -6.33
CA ILE A 76 11.86 -16.21 -5.42
C ILE A 76 13.38 -16.34 -5.44
N ALA A 77 14.07 -15.29 -5.87
CA ALA A 77 15.52 -15.30 -5.95
C ALA A 77 16.18 -14.88 -4.65
N GLU A 78 15.60 -13.90 -3.96
CA GLU A 78 16.09 -13.36 -2.69
C GLU A 78 14.92 -12.85 -1.84
N GLU A 79 15.09 -12.83 -0.53
CA GLU A 79 14.15 -12.22 0.41
C GLU A 79 14.75 -10.93 0.95
N CYS A 80 13.94 -9.90 1.20
CA CYS A 80 14.41 -8.67 1.84
C CYS A 80 13.56 -8.25 3.04
N GLY A 81 14.23 -7.76 4.09
CA GLY A 81 13.60 -7.53 5.37
C GLY A 81 13.36 -8.84 6.14
N PRO A 82 12.34 -8.92 7.01
CA PRO A 82 11.48 -7.81 7.43
C PRO A 82 12.32 -6.70 8.10
N PHE A 83 11.87 -5.45 8.02
CA PHE A 83 12.61 -4.31 8.57
C PHE A 83 12.04 -3.89 9.92
N THR A 84 12.92 -3.49 10.83
CA THR A 84 12.55 -2.97 12.16
C THR A 84 12.56 -1.44 12.22
N THR A 85 13.00 -0.78 11.15
CA THR A 85 13.02 0.68 11.06
C THR A 85 12.58 1.18 9.69
N THR A 86 11.90 2.33 9.68
CA THR A 86 11.52 3.07 8.45
C THR A 86 12.75 3.41 7.63
N HIS A 87 13.84 3.84 8.27
CA HIS A 87 15.08 4.17 7.59
C HIS A 87 15.72 2.96 6.90
N ALA A 88 15.72 1.77 7.53
CA ALA A 88 16.26 0.57 6.89
C ALA A 88 15.43 0.16 5.67
N PHE A 89 14.10 0.21 5.79
CA PHE A 89 13.18 -0.05 4.69
C PHE A 89 13.40 0.93 3.52
N LEU A 90 13.39 2.23 3.78
CA LEU A 90 13.57 3.26 2.74
C LEU A 90 14.97 3.22 2.12
N SER A 91 16.01 2.94 2.92
CA SER A 91 17.38 2.72 2.41
C SER A 91 17.43 1.58 1.40
N HIS A 92 16.78 0.47 1.73
CA HIS A 92 16.71 -0.70 0.86
C HIS A 92 15.91 -0.40 -0.41
N ALA A 93 14.71 0.16 -0.28
CA ALA A 93 13.84 0.52 -1.41
C ALA A 93 14.54 1.50 -2.38
N ALA A 94 15.20 2.54 -1.86
CA ALA A 94 15.94 3.49 -2.68
C ALA A 94 17.16 2.85 -3.36
N GLY A 95 17.89 1.98 -2.66
CA GLY A 95 18.98 1.21 -3.25
C GLY A 95 18.50 0.33 -4.41
N TRP A 96 17.36 -0.33 -4.24
CA TRP A 96 16.73 -1.14 -5.28
C TRP A 96 16.34 -0.30 -6.50
N LEU A 97 15.67 0.84 -6.30
CA LEU A 97 15.29 1.73 -7.40
C LEU A 97 16.51 2.21 -8.21
N ILE A 98 17.60 2.57 -7.53
CA ILE A 98 18.85 2.99 -8.20
C ILE A 98 19.44 1.86 -9.04
N ASN A 99 19.44 0.62 -8.52
CA ASN A 99 20.04 -0.53 -9.20
C ASN A 99 19.19 -1.06 -10.35
N SER A 100 17.87 -0.88 -10.29
CA SER A 100 16.92 -1.36 -11.29
C SER A 100 16.61 -0.33 -12.39
N CYS A 101 16.99 0.95 -12.21
CA CYS A 101 16.65 2.00 -13.15
C CYS A 101 17.59 2.08 -14.38
N ALA A 102 17.06 2.60 -15.49
CA ALA A 102 17.90 2.97 -16.63
C ALA A 102 18.87 4.10 -16.24
N PRO A 103 20.07 4.17 -16.83
CA PRO A 103 21.09 5.17 -16.46
C PRO A 103 20.60 6.63 -16.50
N THR A 104 19.67 6.95 -17.40
CA THR A 104 19.05 8.28 -17.55
C THR A 104 18.25 8.72 -16.33
N HIS A 105 17.72 7.80 -15.53
CA HIS A 105 16.93 8.11 -14.34
C HIS A 105 17.76 8.08 -13.04
N ARG A 106 19.01 7.63 -13.09
CA ARG A 106 19.84 7.40 -11.91
C ARG A 106 20.00 8.64 -11.02
N ALA A 107 20.15 9.82 -11.62
CA ALA A 107 20.24 11.09 -10.88
C ALA A 107 18.97 11.37 -10.06
N HIS A 108 17.79 11.11 -10.63
CA HIS A 108 16.51 11.28 -9.94
C HIS A 108 16.38 10.33 -8.74
N PHE A 109 16.79 9.06 -8.89
CA PHE A 109 16.74 8.10 -7.80
C PHE A 109 17.79 8.34 -6.72
N LEU A 110 18.95 8.92 -7.07
CA LEU A 110 19.92 9.39 -6.08
C LEU A 110 19.36 10.55 -5.24
N LEU A 111 18.68 11.51 -5.88
CA LEU A 111 17.98 12.58 -5.17
C LEU A 111 16.88 12.00 -4.28
N LEU A 112 16.06 11.08 -4.80
CA LEU A 112 15.01 10.42 -4.03
C LEU A 112 15.59 9.68 -2.83
N ARG A 113 16.74 9.00 -2.97
CA ARG A 113 17.44 8.37 -1.85
C ARG A 113 17.84 9.41 -0.80
N MET A 114 18.41 10.54 -1.19
CA MET A 114 18.77 11.59 -0.23
C MET A 114 17.56 12.08 0.56
N LEU A 115 16.44 12.30 -0.12
CA LEU A 115 15.18 12.72 0.50
C LEU A 115 14.61 11.64 1.42
N ALA A 116 14.55 10.38 0.95
CA ALA A 116 14.03 9.25 1.71
C ALA A 116 14.83 8.94 2.99
N LEU A 117 16.11 9.34 3.04
CA LEU A 117 16.95 9.17 4.23
C LEU A 117 16.99 10.41 5.14
N SER A 118 16.44 11.54 4.70
CA SER A 118 16.54 12.82 5.44
C SER A 118 15.18 13.40 5.87
N ILE A 119 14.10 13.04 5.17
CA ILE A 119 12.74 13.56 5.43
C ILE A 119 12.00 12.81 6.54
N PRO A 120 12.06 11.47 6.64
CA PRO A 120 11.27 10.75 7.64
C PRO A 120 11.55 11.29 9.04
N ASP A 121 10.48 11.57 9.77
CA ASP A 121 10.59 12.06 11.13
C ASP A 121 11.18 10.93 12.01
N PRO A 122 12.30 11.19 12.73
CA PRO A 122 12.92 10.20 13.60
C PRO A 122 11.96 9.62 14.65
N GLN A 123 10.91 10.34 15.04
CA GLN A 123 9.91 9.83 15.99
C GLN A 123 9.11 8.64 15.45
N TYR A 124 9.04 8.50 14.12
CA TYR A 124 8.35 7.41 13.42
C TYR A 124 9.32 6.46 12.71
N ASP A 125 10.60 6.42 13.14
CA ASP A 125 11.56 5.47 12.59
C ASP A 125 11.29 4.03 13.09
N GLY A 126 10.68 3.89 14.27
CA GLY A 126 10.35 2.61 14.88
C GLY A 126 8.85 2.28 14.86
N PRO A 127 8.48 1.13 15.46
CA PRO A 127 7.09 0.70 15.55
C PRO A 127 6.21 1.63 16.41
N PRO A 128 4.87 1.48 16.34
CA PRO A 128 4.16 0.57 15.44
C PRO A 128 4.26 0.93 13.95
N PHE A 129 4.27 -0.11 13.12
CA PHE A 129 4.03 -0.04 11.68
C PHE A 129 2.58 -0.43 11.41
N VAL A 130 2.04 -0.06 10.25
CA VAL A 130 0.60 -0.19 9.97
C VAL A 130 0.32 -0.96 8.70
N LEU A 131 -0.87 -1.56 8.62
CA LEU A 131 -1.34 -2.21 7.39
C LEU A 131 -1.62 -1.15 6.31
N SER A 132 -1.13 -1.40 5.10
CA SER A 132 -1.32 -0.53 3.95
C SER A 132 -1.98 -1.30 2.82
N HIS A 133 -3.09 -0.76 2.31
CA HIS A 133 -3.59 -1.19 1.01
C HIS A 133 -2.53 -0.89 -0.05
N PRO A 134 -2.29 -1.79 -1.03
CA PRO A 134 -1.27 -1.58 -2.05
C PRO A 134 -1.64 -0.47 -3.02
N ASP A 135 -2.93 -0.28 -3.29
CA ASP A 135 -3.42 0.69 -4.29
C ASP A 135 -4.80 1.24 -3.93
N PHE A 136 -4.86 2.40 -3.26
CA PHE A 136 -6.11 3.07 -2.86
C PHE A 136 -6.76 3.91 -3.98
N ASP A 137 -6.45 3.63 -5.24
CA ASP A 137 -7.07 4.33 -6.37
C ASP A 137 -8.57 3.98 -6.54
N SER A 138 -9.31 4.85 -7.21
CA SER A 138 -10.72 4.72 -7.58
C SER A 138 -11.09 3.41 -8.29
N GLN A 139 -10.13 2.72 -8.92
CA GLN A 139 -10.37 1.40 -9.52
C GLN A 139 -10.58 0.27 -8.48
N ASN A 140 -10.14 0.48 -7.24
CA ASN A 140 -10.20 -0.50 -6.16
C ASN A 140 -11.24 -0.19 -5.08
N VAL A 141 -12.13 0.78 -5.36
CA VAL A 141 -13.19 1.23 -4.45
C VAL A 141 -14.54 0.99 -5.10
N LEU A 142 -15.42 0.23 -4.44
CA LEU A 142 -16.81 0.09 -4.81
C LEU A 142 -17.68 1.07 -4.03
N VAL A 143 -18.68 1.63 -4.71
CA VAL A 143 -19.66 2.55 -4.13
C VAL A 143 -21.08 2.16 -4.53
N ASP A 144 -22.03 2.40 -3.63
CA ASP A 144 -23.45 2.38 -3.98
C ASP A 144 -23.77 3.61 -4.85
N PRO A 145 -24.21 3.45 -6.12
CA PRO A 145 -24.47 4.57 -7.02
C PRO A 145 -25.64 5.47 -6.61
N LYS A 146 -26.47 5.05 -5.64
CA LYS A 146 -27.60 5.85 -5.14
C LYS A 146 -27.24 6.67 -3.90
N SER A 147 -26.48 6.09 -2.99
CA SER A 147 -26.13 6.72 -1.71
C SER A 147 -24.71 7.29 -1.67
N PHE A 148 -23.86 6.92 -2.62
CA PHE A 148 -22.42 7.20 -2.62
C PHE A 148 -21.68 6.68 -1.38
N THR A 149 -22.25 5.67 -0.70
CA THR A 149 -21.61 4.95 0.39
C THR A 149 -20.57 4.01 -0.19
N ILE A 150 -19.34 4.01 0.35
CA ILE A 150 -18.33 3.00 -0.03
C ILE A 150 -18.77 1.64 0.50
N THR A 151 -18.87 0.65 -0.39
CA THR A 151 -19.35 -0.70 -0.04
C THR A 151 -18.21 -1.72 0.10
N ALA A 152 -17.10 -1.54 -0.63
CA ALA A 152 -15.93 -2.40 -0.50
C ALA A 152 -14.63 -1.74 -1.00
N PHE A 153 -13.52 -2.24 -0.45
CA PHE A 153 -12.18 -2.14 -1.01
C PHE A 153 -11.78 -3.50 -1.57
N ILE A 154 -11.28 -3.54 -2.80
CA ILE A 154 -10.87 -4.76 -3.48
C ILE A 154 -9.40 -4.68 -3.87
N ASP A 155 -8.87 -5.79 -4.42
CA ASP A 155 -7.48 -5.88 -4.86
C ASP A 155 -6.47 -5.66 -3.72
N TRP A 156 -6.64 -6.46 -2.66
CA TRP A 156 -5.72 -6.53 -1.52
C TRP A 156 -4.45 -7.35 -1.83
N ASP A 157 -4.27 -7.80 -3.08
CA ASP A 157 -3.11 -8.57 -3.47
C ASP A 157 -1.85 -7.70 -3.37
N GLY A 158 -0.87 -8.17 -2.59
CA GLY A 158 0.31 -7.38 -2.28
C GLY A 158 0.11 -6.39 -1.11
N VAL A 159 -0.90 -6.60 -0.26
CA VAL A 159 -0.99 -5.92 1.04
C VAL A 159 0.28 -6.13 1.86
N VAL A 160 0.76 -5.05 2.49
CA VAL A 160 2.00 -5.04 3.25
C VAL A 160 1.85 -4.26 4.54
N VAL A 161 2.73 -4.55 5.49
CA VAL A 161 2.94 -3.71 6.66
C VAL A 161 4.01 -2.67 6.31
N SER A 162 3.71 -1.38 6.50
CA SER A 162 4.54 -0.26 6.04
C SER A 162 4.71 0.84 7.11
N PRO A 163 5.65 1.80 6.90
CA PRO A 163 5.78 2.97 7.76
C PRO A 163 4.50 3.81 7.84
N ARG A 164 4.17 4.33 9.03
CA ARG A 164 2.99 5.20 9.24
C ARG A 164 2.98 6.46 8.38
N LEU A 165 4.16 7.00 8.08
CA LEU A 165 4.32 8.20 7.25
C LEU A 165 4.00 7.98 5.76
N ALA A 166 3.73 6.75 5.32
CA ALA A 166 3.45 6.42 3.92
C ALA A 166 2.02 6.82 3.45
N GLY A 167 1.33 7.72 4.16
CA GLY A 167 0.00 8.22 3.77
C GLY A 167 -1.16 7.75 4.64
N PHE A 168 -0.89 7.22 5.84
CA PHE A 168 -1.89 6.63 6.74
C PHE A 168 -1.95 7.29 8.13
N ALA A 169 -1.31 8.46 8.29
CA ALA A 169 -1.21 9.22 9.53
C ALA A 169 -2.28 10.32 9.65
#